data_AF-A0AAW0AV87-F1
#
_entry.id   AF-A0AAW0AV87-F1
#
_cell.length_a   1.000
_cell.length_b   1.000
_cell.length_c   1.000
_cell.angle_alpha   90.00
_cell.angle_beta   90.00
_cell.angle_gamma   90.00
#
_symmetry.space_group_name_H-M   'P 1'
#
loop_
_entity.id
_entity.type
_entity.pdbx_description
1 polymer ?
#
loop_
_entity_poly.entity_id
_entity_poly.type
_entity_poly.pdbx_seq_one_letter_code
_entity_poly.pdbx_strand_id
1 'polypeptide(L)'
;MSAYLPNSHISDVFLDRGRTGGIYDTAFLILDDSKFLSLGRADNGSDFNRKPLDSWSGSYTFLDSNRKDLVLYAFGEILGSDYGTCVGALGNHFVGASSSPNLLTDSCKPKHLFALGKPTGCTKKLGVEWYNQLATIETLVYMEKEIDANSGKEYQVKPPVKACEIGQSNDILVVVSGPIYQVPKQLHATAKYRTKKRHYQEIDEGTVAKEAPRYRDENEGTGPLPDQALPKDDCVKLHARYDRRVFRDYGGPIFAQRTAQALQQDFRGVEGDLIPPWKYFDVLRPGTFILLALQPTVWVTKDRSGTYHLIVKSLRVLALSDAAAEEPIVFRKDDEEAPKQQDDLLMALRSLQLPVFSDKKVDHGRSSLSPLSPSVDTDVAMDDLEQVGAGQGKAENRQPRKKIRK
;
A
#
# COMPACT_ATOMS: atom_id res chain seq x y z
N MET A 1 -9.84 25.24 6.05
CA MET A 1 -11.10 24.50 6.21
C MET A 1 -10.84 23.41 7.24
N SER A 2 -11.77 23.13 8.15
CA SER A 2 -11.61 21.99 9.07
C SER A 2 -11.61 20.71 8.25
N ALA A 3 -10.67 19.79 8.48
CA ALA A 3 -10.70 18.50 7.81
C ALA A 3 -11.93 17.69 8.21
N TYR A 4 -12.33 16.82 7.29
CA TYR A 4 -13.47 15.94 7.49
C TYR A 4 -13.16 14.90 8.57
N LEU A 5 -13.95 14.94 9.64
CA LEU A 5 -13.97 13.99 10.74
C LEU A 5 -15.25 13.12 10.66
N PRO A 6 -15.20 11.82 11.00
CA PRO A 6 -16.42 11.02 11.13
C PRO A 6 -17.40 11.69 12.10
N ASN A 7 -18.66 11.80 11.68
CA ASN A 7 -19.74 12.51 12.40
C ASN A 7 -19.57 14.05 12.54
N SER A 8 -18.51 14.66 11.99
CA SER A 8 -18.40 16.14 11.94
C SER A 8 -19.35 16.76 10.90
N HIS A 9 -19.79 15.95 9.94
CA HIS A 9 -20.79 16.30 8.95
C HIS A 9 -21.87 15.22 8.97
N ILE A 10 -23.09 15.61 9.31
CA ILE A 10 -24.26 14.74 9.30
C ILE A 10 -25.29 15.41 8.41
N SER A 11 -25.64 14.73 7.32
CA SER A 11 -26.67 15.15 6.38
C SER A 11 -27.68 14.02 6.17
N ASP A 12 -28.76 14.30 5.46
CA ASP A 12 -29.74 13.29 5.07
C ASP A 12 -29.08 12.16 4.26
N VAL A 13 -28.06 12.45 3.45
CA VAL A 13 -27.31 11.43 2.69
C VAL A 13 -26.66 10.43 3.64
N PHE A 14 -26.08 10.87 4.77
CA PHE A 14 -25.48 9.98 5.76
C PHE A 14 -26.53 9.22 6.58
N LEU A 15 -27.60 9.89 7.00
CA LEU A 15 -28.68 9.27 7.76
C LEU A 15 -29.40 8.18 6.96
N ASP A 16 -29.58 8.40 5.66
CA ASP A 16 -30.23 7.46 4.75
C ASP A 16 -29.46 6.15 4.62
N ARG A 17 -28.13 6.18 4.76
CA ARG A 17 -27.28 4.97 4.74
C ARG A 17 -27.63 4.00 5.88
N GLY A 18 -28.01 4.54 7.04
CA GLY A 18 -28.30 3.80 8.27
C GLY A 18 -29.77 3.44 8.47
N ARG A 19 -30.68 3.82 7.56
CA ARG A 19 -32.07 3.36 7.60
C ARG A 19 -32.11 1.84 7.52
N THR A 20 -33.11 1.22 8.16
CA THR A 20 -33.32 -0.22 8.10
C THR A 20 -33.47 -0.70 6.66
N GLY A 21 -32.67 -1.69 6.27
CA GLY A 21 -32.58 -2.18 4.89
C GLY A 21 -31.76 -1.28 3.97
N GLY A 22 -31.10 -0.26 4.51
CA GLY A 22 -30.23 0.66 3.77
C GLY A 22 -28.88 0.05 3.40
N ILE A 23 -27.97 0.91 2.93
CA ILE A 23 -26.66 0.46 2.43
C ILE A 23 -25.79 -0.18 3.51
N TYR A 24 -25.90 0.24 4.78
CA TYR A 24 -25.13 -0.36 5.87
C TYR A 24 -25.57 -1.79 6.18
N ASP A 25 -26.87 -2.08 6.12
CA ASP A 25 -27.37 -3.45 6.27
C ASP A 25 -26.95 -4.31 5.06
N THR A 26 -27.02 -3.75 3.85
CA THR A 26 -26.56 -4.41 2.62
C THR A 26 -25.06 -4.74 2.67
N ALA A 27 -24.24 -3.79 3.11
CA ALA A 27 -22.79 -3.98 3.26
C ALA A 27 -22.49 -5.07 4.30
N PHE A 28 -23.20 -5.07 5.43
CA PHE A 28 -23.08 -6.12 6.44
C PHE A 28 -23.39 -7.50 5.86
N LEU A 29 -24.48 -7.64 5.08
CA LEU A 29 -24.83 -8.91 4.45
C LEU A 29 -23.75 -9.39 3.46
N ILE A 30 -23.19 -8.50 2.64
CA ILE A 30 -22.09 -8.84 1.73
C ILE A 30 -20.89 -9.41 2.50
N LEU A 31 -20.53 -8.78 3.62
CA LEU A 31 -19.43 -9.23 4.49
C LEU A 31 -19.77 -10.54 5.20
N ASP A 32 -21.03 -10.71 5.59
CA ASP A 32 -21.52 -11.92 6.25
C ASP A 32 -21.43 -13.14 5.33
N ASP A 33 -21.89 -12.98 4.09
CA ASP A 33 -21.85 -13.99 3.04
C ASP A 33 -20.41 -14.33 2.62
N SER A 34 -19.50 -13.37 2.70
CA SER A 34 -18.07 -13.55 2.36
C SER A 34 -17.30 -14.37 3.41
N LYS A 35 -17.89 -14.66 4.57
CA LYS A 35 -17.33 -15.49 5.66
C LYS A 35 -15.88 -15.13 5.99
N PHE A 36 -14.95 -16.08 5.84
CA PHE A 36 -13.52 -16.00 6.18
C PHE A 36 -12.74 -15.02 5.29
N LEU A 37 -13.33 -14.54 4.19
CA LEU A 37 -12.71 -13.51 3.37
C LEU A 37 -12.94 -12.11 3.93
N SER A 38 -13.86 -11.92 4.89
CA SER A 38 -13.99 -10.62 5.59
C SER A 38 -12.83 -10.41 6.55
N LEU A 39 -12.16 -9.26 6.48
CA LEU A 39 -11.02 -8.95 7.33
C LEU A 39 -11.35 -9.05 8.83
N GLY A 40 -12.55 -8.63 9.24
CA GLY A 40 -12.97 -8.71 10.65
C GLY A 40 -13.28 -10.13 11.14
N ARG A 41 -13.18 -11.15 10.28
CA ARG A 41 -13.57 -12.52 10.59
C ARG A 41 -12.51 -13.55 10.22
N ALA A 42 -11.45 -13.14 9.55
CA ALA A 42 -10.33 -13.99 9.22
C ALA A 42 -9.55 -14.37 10.49
N ASP A 43 -9.16 -15.63 10.59
CA ASP A 43 -8.36 -16.16 11.69
C ASP A 43 -6.96 -16.54 11.20
N ASN A 44 -5.94 -16.10 11.95
CA ASN A 44 -4.56 -16.27 11.53
C ASN A 44 -4.05 -17.68 11.87
N GLY A 45 -3.37 -18.32 10.93
CA GLY A 45 -2.87 -19.69 11.06
C GLY A 45 -3.86 -20.78 10.67
N SER A 46 -5.16 -20.48 10.63
CA SER A 46 -6.18 -21.36 10.05
C SER A 46 -6.49 -20.99 8.60
N ASP A 47 -6.66 -19.69 8.31
CA ASP A 47 -7.14 -19.23 7.00
C ASP A 47 -6.03 -18.89 6.00
N PHE A 48 -4.81 -18.57 6.44
CA PHE A 48 -3.75 -18.12 5.55
C PHE A 48 -2.31 -18.45 5.97
N ASN A 49 -1.41 -18.51 4.97
CA ASN A 49 0.00 -18.90 5.11
C ASN A 49 0.95 -17.88 4.45
N ARG A 50 2.16 -17.68 4.98
CA ARG A 50 3.17 -16.81 4.37
C ARG A 50 3.62 -17.33 2.99
N LYS A 51 3.76 -16.41 2.03
CA LYS A 51 4.40 -16.61 0.72
C LYS A 51 5.47 -15.55 0.51
N PRO A 52 6.75 -15.94 0.40
CA PRO A 52 7.82 -15.00 0.06
C PRO A 52 7.51 -14.26 -1.25
N LEU A 53 7.71 -12.93 -1.27
CA LEU A 53 7.59 -12.13 -2.49
C LEU A 53 8.80 -12.31 -3.40
N ASP A 54 9.97 -12.40 -2.78
CA ASP A 54 11.24 -12.73 -3.42
C ASP A 54 12.11 -13.53 -2.44
N SER A 55 13.18 -14.13 -2.94
CA SER A 55 14.03 -15.02 -2.14
C SER A 55 15.03 -14.30 -1.23
N TRP A 56 15.14 -12.97 -1.28
CA TRP A 56 16.29 -12.24 -0.71
C TRP A 56 15.93 -11.05 0.19
N SER A 57 14.77 -10.43 0.04
CA SER A 57 14.35 -9.24 0.80
C SER A 57 13.72 -9.59 2.13
N GLY A 58 13.30 -10.84 2.32
CA GLY A 58 12.48 -11.24 3.47
C GLY A 58 11.06 -10.71 3.42
N SER A 59 10.67 -9.98 2.36
CA SER A 59 9.29 -9.52 2.15
C SER A 59 8.38 -10.68 1.77
N TYR A 60 7.13 -10.64 2.19
CA TYR A 60 6.17 -11.71 1.95
C TYR A 60 4.74 -11.17 1.82
N THR A 61 3.89 -12.00 1.24
CA THR A 61 2.43 -11.85 1.23
C THR A 61 1.82 -13.12 1.82
N PHE A 62 0.50 -13.26 1.72
CA PHE A 62 -0.23 -14.37 2.29
C PHE A 62 -0.97 -15.14 1.19
N LEU A 63 -1.10 -16.44 1.41
CA LEU A 63 -1.90 -17.35 0.60
C LEU A 63 -3.10 -17.81 1.40
N ASP A 64 -4.25 -18.00 0.76
CA ASP A 64 -5.42 -18.64 1.35
C ASP A 64 -5.23 -20.15 1.57
N SER A 65 -6.24 -20.81 2.15
CA SER A 65 -6.30 -22.26 2.34
C SER A 65 -6.18 -23.06 1.03
N ASN A 66 -6.46 -22.44 -0.12
CA ASN A 66 -6.32 -23.03 -1.46
C ASN A 66 -4.98 -22.71 -2.13
N ARG A 67 -4.02 -22.12 -1.41
CA ARG A 67 -2.71 -21.68 -1.93
C ARG A 67 -2.79 -20.62 -3.04
N LYS A 68 -3.88 -19.86 -3.09
CA LYS A 68 -4.02 -18.67 -3.94
C LYS A 68 -3.66 -17.41 -3.16
N ASP A 69 -3.29 -16.34 -3.85
CA ASP A 69 -3.01 -15.06 -3.17
C ASP A 69 -4.22 -14.65 -2.32
N LEU A 70 -3.98 -14.38 -1.03
CA LEU A 70 -5.01 -14.01 -0.09
C LEU A 70 -5.60 -12.65 -0.47
N VAL A 71 -6.93 -12.60 -0.54
CA VAL A 71 -7.70 -11.39 -0.74
C VAL A 71 -8.72 -11.27 0.39
N LEU A 72 -8.61 -10.19 1.16
CA LEU A 72 -9.49 -9.89 2.28
C LEU A 72 -10.42 -8.73 1.92
N TYR A 73 -11.69 -8.84 2.24
CA TYR A 73 -12.65 -7.76 2.11
C TYR A 73 -12.63 -6.87 3.35
N ALA A 74 -12.51 -5.58 3.12
CA ALA A 74 -12.64 -4.58 4.16
C ALA A 74 -13.59 -3.47 3.72
N PHE A 75 -14.13 -2.73 4.68
CA PHE A 75 -15.01 -1.59 4.40
C PHE A 75 -14.65 -0.44 5.32
N GLY A 76 -15.00 0.77 4.92
CA GLY A 76 -14.85 1.96 5.75
C GLY A 76 -15.31 3.21 5.05
N GLU A 77 -15.30 4.32 5.79
CA GLU A 77 -15.57 5.65 5.27
C GLU A 77 -14.25 6.38 5.04
N ILE A 78 -14.05 6.96 3.85
CA ILE A 78 -12.83 7.71 3.52
C ILE A 78 -12.72 8.94 4.43
N LEU A 79 -11.60 9.09 5.11
CA LEU A 79 -11.27 10.27 5.93
C LEU A 79 -10.54 11.33 5.12
N GLY A 80 -10.46 12.54 5.66
CA GLY A 80 -9.72 13.66 5.07
C GLY A 80 -8.20 13.50 5.05
N SER A 81 -7.53 14.45 4.39
CA SER A 81 -6.08 14.53 4.25
C SER A 81 -5.34 14.64 5.58
N ASP A 82 -5.95 15.25 6.59
CA ASP A 82 -5.40 15.34 7.95
C ASP A 82 -5.23 13.96 8.60
N TYR A 83 -6.01 12.97 8.15
CA TYR A 83 -5.89 11.59 8.55
C TYR A 83 -4.94 10.78 7.66
N GLY A 84 -4.33 11.41 6.66
CA GLY A 84 -3.35 10.82 5.77
C GLY A 84 -3.90 10.31 4.45
N THR A 85 -5.19 10.50 4.17
CA THR A 85 -5.72 10.21 2.82
C THR A 85 -4.98 11.06 1.79
N CYS A 86 -4.47 10.43 0.74
CA CYS A 86 -3.74 11.09 -0.34
C CYS A 86 -4.21 10.50 -1.67
N VAL A 87 -5.20 11.15 -2.29
CA VAL A 87 -5.77 10.76 -3.58
C VAL A 87 -5.55 11.89 -4.58
N GLY A 88 -4.65 11.67 -5.53
CA GLY A 88 -4.23 12.69 -6.50
C GLY A 88 -2.99 12.25 -7.26
N ALA A 89 -2.45 13.14 -8.08
CA ALA A 89 -1.25 12.93 -8.88
C ALA A 89 -0.02 12.57 -8.03
N LEU A 90 0.12 13.17 -6.86
CA LEU A 90 1.30 12.96 -6.01
C LEU A 90 1.25 11.64 -5.23
N GLY A 91 0.04 11.24 -4.81
CA GLY A 91 -0.15 10.10 -3.90
C GLY A 91 0.67 10.26 -2.62
N ASN A 92 1.29 9.16 -2.18
CA ASN A 92 2.16 9.12 -1.01
C ASN A 92 3.64 9.45 -1.28
N HIS A 93 3.96 10.13 -2.39
CA HIS A 93 5.35 10.53 -2.68
C HIS A 93 5.84 11.55 -1.66
N PHE A 94 7.01 11.29 -1.07
CA PHE A 94 7.63 12.23 -0.15
C PHE A 94 8.44 13.28 -0.90
N VAL A 95 7.91 14.50 -0.94
CA VAL A 95 8.55 15.64 -1.60
C VAL A 95 9.80 16.11 -0.87
N GLY A 96 10.00 15.83 0.41
CA GLY A 96 11.18 16.32 1.14
C GLY A 96 11.08 17.79 1.54
N ALA A 97 12.23 18.40 1.88
CA ALA A 97 12.31 19.80 2.25
C ALA A 97 12.31 20.70 1.01
N SER A 98 11.75 21.90 1.12
CA SER A 98 11.62 22.84 -0.02
C SER A 98 12.95 23.29 -0.62
N SER A 99 14.04 23.30 0.16
CA SER A 99 15.39 23.60 -0.32
C SER A 99 15.99 22.48 -1.18
N SER A 100 15.47 21.25 -1.07
CA SER A 100 15.97 20.08 -1.77
C SER A 100 14.84 19.07 -2.01
N PRO A 101 13.86 19.41 -2.86
CA PRO A 101 12.70 18.55 -3.05
C PRO A 101 13.09 17.27 -3.80
N ASN A 102 12.61 16.13 -3.32
CA ASN A 102 12.64 14.88 -4.05
C ASN A 102 11.64 14.95 -5.20
N LEU A 103 12.17 15.01 -6.41
CA LEU A 103 11.35 15.04 -7.61
C LEU A 103 10.62 13.71 -7.82
N LEU A 104 9.36 13.79 -8.21
CA LEU A 104 8.60 12.65 -8.69
C LEU A 104 9.06 12.33 -10.12
N THR A 105 9.83 11.26 -10.29
CA THR A 105 10.42 10.84 -11.55
C THR A 105 9.76 9.57 -12.09
N ASP A 106 10.14 9.12 -13.29
CA ASP A 106 9.62 7.90 -13.91
C ASP A 106 9.91 6.60 -13.11
N SER A 107 10.94 6.62 -12.25
CA SER A 107 11.25 5.47 -11.38
C SER A 107 10.40 5.43 -10.11
N CYS A 108 9.82 6.56 -9.69
CA CYS A 108 9.01 6.63 -8.50
C CYS A 108 7.72 5.81 -8.67
N LYS A 109 7.27 5.17 -7.60
CA LYS A 109 6.05 4.35 -7.57
C LYS A 109 5.07 4.87 -6.52
N PRO A 110 4.60 6.13 -6.63
CA PRO A 110 3.64 6.66 -5.69
C PRO A 110 2.36 5.85 -5.75
N LYS A 111 1.64 5.82 -4.64
CA LYS A 111 0.38 5.10 -4.44
C LYS A 111 -0.64 6.06 -3.84
N HIS A 112 -1.91 5.84 -4.12
CA HIS A 112 -2.97 6.46 -3.33
C HIS A 112 -2.96 5.84 -1.94
N LEU A 113 -3.23 6.66 -0.93
CA LEU A 113 -3.41 6.24 0.45
C LEU A 113 -4.84 6.59 0.85
N PHE A 114 -5.55 5.64 1.44
CA PHE A 114 -6.87 5.90 2.02
C PHE A 114 -6.79 5.65 3.52
N ALA A 115 -7.05 6.68 4.31
CA ALA A 115 -7.34 6.53 5.72
C ALA A 115 -8.85 6.28 5.85
N LEU A 116 -9.22 5.17 6.47
CA LEU A 116 -10.61 4.77 6.62
C LEU A 116 -10.99 4.86 8.09
N GLY A 117 -12.15 5.43 8.36
CA GLY A 117 -12.76 5.43 9.67
C GLY A 117 -14.03 4.61 9.72
N LYS A 118 -14.55 4.48 10.94
CA LYS A 118 -15.87 3.92 11.19
C LYS A 118 -16.93 4.71 10.41
N PRO A 119 -17.82 4.06 9.65
CA PRO A 119 -18.84 4.78 8.89
C PRO A 119 -19.76 5.60 9.79
N THR A 120 -20.01 6.85 9.39
CA THR A 120 -20.82 7.83 10.13
C THR A 120 -22.25 7.31 10.26
N GLY A 121 -22.78 7.29 11.49
CA GLY A 121 -24.14 6.79 11.78
C GLY A 121 -24.36 5.29 11.49
N CYS A 122 -23.30 4.47 11.46
CA CYS A 122 -23.45 3.05 11.15
C CYS A 122 -24.35 2.30 12.14
N THR A 123 -24.99 1.23 11.68
CA THR A 123 -25.74 0.33 12.56
C THR A 123 -24.81 -0.31 13.59
N LYS A 124 -25.36 -0.73 14.74
CA LYS A 124 -24.56 -1.38 15.80
C LYS A 124 -23.78 -2.59 15.28
N LYS A 125 -24.39 -3.39 14.39
CA LYS A 125 -23.76 -4.57 13.79
C LYS A 125 -22.56 -4.20 12.93
N LEU A 126 -22.73 -3.26 12.01
CA LEU A 126 -21.63 -2.80 11.16
C LEU A 126 -20.53 -2.11 11.98
N GLY A 127 -20.89 -1.40 13.05
CA GLY A 127 -19.94 -0.82 13.99
C GLY A 127 -19.09 -1.87 14.72
N VAL A 128 -19.67 -3.00 15.11
CA VAL A 128 -18.91 -4.13 15.68
C VAL A 128 -17.94 -4.71 14.64
N GLU A 129 -18.42 -4.95 13.42
CA GLU A 129 -17.55 -5.45 12.34
C GLU A 129 -16.40 -4.49 12.02
N TRP A 130 -16.62 -3.16 12.14
CA TRP A 130 -15.54 -2.19 11.97
C TRP A 130 -14.39 -2.43 12.95
N TYR A 131 -14.71 -2.55 14.25
CA TYR A 131 -13.68 -2.81 15.26
C TYR A 131 -13.07 -4.21 15.15
N ASN A 132 -13.84 -5.21 14.70
CA ASN A 132 -13.30 -6.53 14.42
C ASN A 132 -12.22 -6.47 13.34
N GLN A 133 -12.38 -5.67 12.27
CA GLN A 133 -11.34 -5.49 11.25
C GLN A 133 -10.03 -4.97 11.83
N LEU A 134 -10.11 -3.99 12.73
CA LEU A 134 -8.94 -3.41 13.40
C LEU A 134 -8.27 -4.44 14.32
N ALA A 135 -9.06 -5.13 15.13
CA ALA A 135 -8.58 -6.17 16.02
C ALA A 135 -7.87 -7.30 15.26
N THR A 136 -8.46 -7.79 14.16
CA THR A 136 -7.84 -8.84 13.34
C THR A 136 -6.47 -8.41 12.79
N ILE A 137 -6.34 -7.16 12.33
CA ILE A 137 -5.06 -6.65 11.85
C ILE A 137 -4.02 -6.57 12.96
N GLU A 138 -4.40 -6.09 14.14
CA GLU A 138 -3.51 -6.03 15.30
C GLU A 138 -3.06 -7.42 15.75
N THR A 139 -3.99 -8.39 15.80
CA THR A 139 -3.69 -9.80 16.08
C THR A 139 -2.73 -10.38 15.03
N LEU A 140 -2.95 -10.10 13.75
CA LEU A 140 -2.08 -10.57 12.67
C LEU A 140 -0.65 -10.02 12.87
N VAL A 141 -0.51 -8.73 13.13
CA VAL A 141 0.81 -8.11 13.39
C VAL A 141 1.47 -8.66 14.66
N TYR A 142 0.70 -8.91 15.72
CA TYR A 142 1.21 -9.51 16.96
C TYR A 142 1.77 -10.91 16.72
N MET A 143 1.01 -11.78 16.05
CA MET A 143 1.43 -13.15 15.76
C MET A 143 2.66 -13.20 14.85
N GLU A 144 2.75 -12.27 13.88
CA GLU A 144 3.94 -12.20 13.02
C GLU A 144 5.19 -11.82 13.81
N LYS A 145 5.07 -10.93 14.81
CA LYS A 145 6.16 -10.60 15.74
C LYS A 145 6.58 -11.82 16.55
N GLU A 146 5.64 -12.64 17.03
CA GLU A 146 5.96 -13.86 17.76
C GLU A 146 6.70 -14.90 16.89
N ILE A 147 6.24 -15.12 15.65
CA ILE A 147 6.90 -16.02 14.70
C ILE A 147 8.33 -15.53 14.41
N ASP A 148 8.51 -14.24 14.19
CA ASP A 148 9.81 -13.67 13.89
C ASP A 148 10.75 -13.77 15.10
N ALA A 149 10.27 -13.46 16.30
CA ALA A 149 11.01 -13.61 17.55
C ALA A 149 11.46 -15.06 17.79
N ASN A 150 10.56 -16.03 17.57
CA ASN A 150 10.88 -17.46 17.67
C ASN A 150 11.90 -17.93 16.63
N SER A 151 12.04 -17.20 15.51
CA SER A 151 13.06 -17.46 14.49
C SER A 151 14.40 -16.73 14.71
N GLY A 152 14.56 -16.06 15.86
CA GLY A 152 15.75 -15.26 16.18
C GLY A 152 15.86 -13.98 15.34
N LYS A 153 14.75 -13.53 14.75
CA LYS A 153 14.68 -12.32 13.95
C LYS A 153 13.92 -11.25 14.70
N GLU A 154 14.61 -10.18 15.06
CA GLU A 154 13.97 -9.02 15.66
C GLU A 154 13.64 -8.02 14.54
N TYR A 155 12.37 -7.97 14.14
CA TYR A 155 11.85 -6.95 13.22
C TYR A 155 10.73 -6.18 13.91
N GLN A 156 10.77 -4.85 13.84
CA GLN A 156 9.62 -4.04 14.21
C GLN A 156 8.68 -3.94 13.00
N VAL A 157 7.59 -4.70 13.04
CA VAL A 157 6.48 -4.57 12.08
C VAL A 157 5.49 -3.52 12.59
N LYS A 158 5.29 -2.47 11.78
CA LYS A 158 4.28 -1.45 12.05
C LYS A 158 2.92 -1.87 11.51
N PRO A 159 1.85 -1.81 12.34
CA PRO A 159 0.52 -2.15 11.88
C PRO A 159 -0.03 -1.05 10.95
N PRO A 160 -0.93 -1.39 10.01
CA PRO A 160 -1.60 -0.43 9.13
C PRO A 160 -2.82 0.19 9.83
N VAL A 161 -2.77 0.38 11.15
CA VAL A 161 -3.82 1.04 11.94
C VAL A 161 -3.22 2.16 12.78
N LYS A 162 -4.02 3.18 13.08
CA LYS A 162 -3.62 4.29 13.95
C LYS A 162 -4.80 4.87 14.70
N ALA A 163 -4.50 5.70 15.69
CA ALA A 163 -5.48 6.52 16.37
C ALA A 163 -5.75 7.84 15.63
N CYS A 164 -7.01 8.28 15.66
CA CYS A 164 -7.48 9.58 15.20
C CYS A 164 -6.85 10.72 16.01
N GLU A 165 -6.67 10.49 17.32
CA GLU A 165 -6.02 11.43 18.23
C GLU A 165 -4.85 10.76 18.97
N ILE A 166 -3.82 11.55 19.28
CA ILE A 166 -2.64 11.08 20.00
C ILE A 166 -3.08 10.56 21.38
N GLY A 167 -2.72 9.32 21.70
CA GLY A 167 -3.02 8.68 22.99
C GLY A 167 -4.39 7.98 23.05
N GLN A 168 -5.17 7.98 21.96
CA GLN A 168 -6.41 7.21 21.87
C GLN A 168 -6.19 5.81 21.28
N SER A 169 -7.24 4.98 21.30
CA SER A 169 -7.26 3.68 20.64
C SER A 169 -7.14 3.82 19.12
N ASN A 170 -6.52 2.83 18.47
CA ASN A 170 -6.51 2.77 17.02
C ASN A 170 -7.93 2.62 16.48
N ASP A 171 -8.37 3.57 15.68
CA ASP A 171 -9.71 3.67 15.11
C ASP A 171 -9.70 4.01 13.61
N ILE A 172 -8.51 4.09 13.01
CA ILE A 172 -8.28 4.35 11.59
C ILE A 172 -7.54 3.17 10.96
N LEU A 173 -8.06 2.67 9.84
CA LEU A 173 -7.42 1.68 8.98
C LEU A 173 -6.76 2.36 7.79
N VAL A 174 -5.47 2.14 7.57
CA VAL A 174 -4.71 2.74 6.47
C VAL A 174 -4.48 1.70 5.38
N VAL A 175 -4.94 1.99 4.17
CA VAL A 175 -4.76 1.11 2.99
C VAL A 175 -4.07 1.86 1.86
N VAL A 176 -3.34 1.13 1.02
CA VAL A 176 -2.55 1.71 -0.08
C VAL A 176 -2.92 1.08 -1.42
N SER A 177 -3.02 1.87 -2.48
CA SER A 177 -3.31 1.33 -3.82
C SER A 177 -2.10 0.65 -4.46
N GLY A 178 -2.29 0.12 -5.67
CA GLY A 178 -1.19 -0.10 -6.60
C GLY A 178 -0.50 1.21 -7.02
N PRO A 179 0.63 1.14 -7.75
CA PRO A 179 1.30 2.33 -8.27
C PRO A 179 0.36 3.18 -9.13
N ILE A 180 0.37 4.50 -8.93
CA ILE A 180 -0.40 5.48 -9.71
C ILE A 180 0.12 5.52 -11.14
N TYR A 181 1.44 5.48 -11.30
CA TYR A 181 2.09 5.56 -12.60
C TYR A 181 2.81 4.28 -12.97
N GLN A 182 2.88 4.02 -14.27
CA GLN A 182 3.68 2.96 -14.85
C GLN A 182 4.37 3.48 -16.11
N VAL A 183 5.68 3.28 -16.18
CA VAL A 183 6.42 3.46 -17.44
C VAL A 183 5.98 2.36 -18.39
N PRO A 184 5.43 2.68 -19.57
CA PRO A 184 5.14 1.67 -20.57
C PRO A 184 6.40 0.87 -20.82
N LYS A 185 6.30 -0.46 -20.71
CA LYS A 185 7.36 -1.32 -21.24
C LYS A 185 7.48 -0.91 -22.70
N GLN A 186 8.56 -0.22 -23.07
CA GLN A 186 8.87 0.02 -24.46
C GLN A 186 8.85 -1.38 -25.05
N LEU A 187 7.80 -1.68 -25.83
CA LEU A 187 7.80 -2.85 -26.67
C LEU A 187 9.08 -2.62 -27.46
N HIS A 188 10.13 -3.37 -27.15
CA HIS A 188 11.35 -3.32 -27.92
C HIS A 188 10.94 -3.76 -29.33
N ALA A 189 10.50 -2.78 -30.13
CA ALA A 189 10.25 -2.86 -31.54
C ALA A 189 11.61 -2.89 -32.23
N THR A 190 12.41 -3.86 -31.82
CA THR A 190 13.47 -4.46 -32.57
C THR A 190 13.45 -5.90 -32.10
N ALA A 191 12.74 -6.74 -32.87
CA ALA A 191 13.27 -8.07 -33.11
C ALA A 191 14.76 -7.87 -33.37
N LYS A 192 15.59 -8.22 -32.39
CA LYS A 192 17.03 -8.27 -32.61
C LYS A 192 17.20 -9.30 -33.71
N TYR A 193 17.29 -8.83 -34.96
CA TYR A 193 17.99 -9.56 -35.98
C TYR A 193 19.31 -9.91 -35.32
N ARG A 194 19.47 -11.21 -35.02
CA ARG A 194 20.65 -11.77 -34.41
C ARG A 194 21.72 -11.66 -35.47
N THR A 195 22.33 -10.48 -35.63
CA THR A 195 23.48 -10.28 -36.47
C THR A 195 24.56 -11.19 -35.89
N LYS A 196 24.82 -12.29 -36.59
CA LYS A 196 25.95 -13.17 -36.33
C LYS A 196 27.17 -12.28 -36.18
N LYS A 197 27.88 -12.38 -35.05
CA LYS A 197 29.19 -11.76 -34.83
C LYS A 197 30.05 -11.99 -36.07
N ARG A 198 30.28 -10.95 -36.87
CA ARG A 198 31.42 -10.91 -37.78
C ARG A 198 32.59 -10.36 -36.97
N HIS A 199 33.71 -11.06 -37.01
CA HIS A 199 34.99 -10.61 -36.48
C HIS A 199 35.31 -9.24 -37.08
N TYR A 200 35.51 -8.23 -36.23
CA TYR A 200 36.07 -6.96 -36.65
C TYR A 200 37.60 -7.04 -36.52
N GLN A 201 38.31 -6.61 -37.56
CA GLN A 201 39.73 -6.27 -37.50
C GLN A 201 39.88 -4.90 -36.82
N GLU A 202 40.88 -4.78 -35.94
CA GLU A 202 41.29 -3.53 -35.32
C GLU A 202 41.77 -2.54 -36.38
N ILE A 203 41.27 -1.30 -36.31
CA ILE A 203 41.82 -0.15 -37.02
C ILE A 203 42.27 0.85 -35.95
N ASP A 204 43.49 1.33 -36.16
CA ASP A 204 44.32 2.17 -35.30
C ASP A 204 43.70 3.55 -34.99
N GLU A 205 44.09 4.06 -33.83
CA GLU A 205 43.46 5.15 -33.08
C GLU A 205 43.64 6.54 -33.73
N GLY A 206 42.54 7.11 -34.23
CA GLY A 206 42.44 8.52 -34.60
C GLY A 206 41.60 9.30 -33.58
N THR A 207 42.23 10.26 -32.92
CA THR A 207 41.69 11.11 -31.84
C THR A 207 40.43 11.87 -32.27
N VAL A 208 39.26 11.47 -31.77
CA VAL A 208 38.00 12.23 -31.93
C VAL A 208 37.55 12.76 -30.56
N ALA A 209 37.50 14.09 -30.45
CA ALA A 209 37.03 14.80 -29.27
C ALA A 209 35.59 14.36 -28.91
N LYS A 210 35.43 13.85 -27.69
CA LYS A 210 34.12 13.55 -27.10
C LYS A 210 33.41 14.86 -26.78
N GLU A 211 32.57 15.35 -27.69
CA GLU A 211 31.53 16.31 -27.33
C GLU A 211 30.49 15.59 -26.46
N ALA A 212 30.32 16.09 -25.23
CA ALA A 212 29.26 15.65 -24.33
C ALA A 212 27.89 15.90 -24.98
N PRO A 213 26.93 14.97 -24.86
CA PRO A 213 25.59 15.18 -25.40
C PRO A 213 24.96 16.42 -24.72
N ARG A 214 24.71 17.46 -25.51
CA ARG A 214 23.95 18.63 -25.07
C ARG A 214 22.56 18.15 -24.71
N TYR A 215 22.22 18.20 -23.41
CA TYR A 215 20.85 18.03 -22.94
C TYR A 215 20.01 19.09 -23.62
N ARG A 216 19.13 18.66 -24.53
CA ARG A 216 18.10 19.54 -25.09
C ARG A 216 17.11 19.79 -23.96
N ASP A 217 17.16 20.99 -23.43
CA ASP A 217 16.19 21.51 -22.48
C ASP A 217 14.90 21.76 -23.27
N GLU A 218 14.21 20.67 -23.63
CA GLU A 218 12.82 20.72 -24.05
C GLU A 218 12.02 21.06 -22.79
N ASN A 219 12.06 22.35 -22.44
CA ASN A 219 11.04 23.05 -21.70
C ASN A 219 9.72 22.87 -22.48
N GLU A 220 9.13 21.68 -22.42
CA GLU A 220 7.71 21.51 -22.63
C GLU A 220 7.04 22.42 -21.60
N GLY A 221 6.60 23.57 -22.08
CA GLY A 221 6.19 24.67 -21.24
C GLY A 221 5.19 24.24 -20.17
N THR A 222 5.41 24.72 -18.96
CA THR A 222 4.43 24.86 -17.87
C THR A 222 3.27 25.82 -18.26
N GLY A 223 2.97 25.96 -19.55
CA GLY A 223 1.75 26.61 -19.99
C GLY A 223 0.54 25.75 -19.60
N PRO A 224 -0.63 26.38 -19.34
CA PRO A 224 -1.87 25.63 -19.19
C PRO A 224 -1.99 24.68 -20.37
N LEU A 225 -2.31 23.41 -20.08
CA LEU A 225 -2.53 22.42 -21.12
C LEU A 225 -3.43 23.03 -22.21
N PRO A 226 -3.07 22.93 -23.51
CA PRO A 226 -4.09 23.10 -24.54
C PRO A 226 -5.22 22.17 -24.15
N ASP A 227 -6.46 22.67 -24.16
CA ASP A 227 -7.72 22.06 -23.74
C ASP A 227 -7.80 20.58 -24.21
N GLN A 228 -7.06 19.71 -23.53
CA GLN A 228 -6.86 18.33 -23.93
C GLN A 228 -8.14 17.70 -23.48
N ALA A 229 -9.07 17.61 -24.42
CA ALA A 229 -10.35 16.98 -24.21
C ALA A 229 -10.09 15.68 -23.44
N LEU A 230 -10.57 15.64 -22.19
CA LEU A 230 -10.45 14.46 -21.35
C LEU A 230 -10.88 13.25 -22.19
N PRO A 231 -10.22 12.09 -22.04
CA PRO A 231 -10.63 10.91 -22.78
C PRO A 231 -12.13 10.69 -22.60
N LYS A 232 -12.82 10.42 -23.70
CA LYS A 232 -14.25 10.11 -23.67
C LYS A 232 -14.49 8.90 -22.76
N ASP A 233 -15.64 8.87 -22.09
CA ASP A 233 -15.97 7.83 -21.10
C ASP A 233 -15.95 6.40 -21.72
N ASP A 234 -16.15 6.25 -23.04
CA ASP A 234 -16.05 4.97 -23.77
C ASP A 234 -14.63 4.37 -23.83
N CYS A 235 -13.62 5.18 -23.48
CA CYS A 235 -12.22 4.77 -23.48
C CYS A 235 -11.73 4.24 -22.13
N VAL A 236 -12.57 4.27 -21.08
CA VAL A 236 -12.17 3.88 -19.73
C VAL A 236 -12.14 2.35 -19.60
N LYS A 237 -10.94 1.77 -19.51
CA LYS A 237 -10.73 0.32 -19.42
C LYS A 237 -9.77 -0.02 -18.30
N LEU A 238 -10.01 -1.14 -17.63
CA LEU A 238 -9.12 -1.60 -16.55
C LEU A 238 -7.69 -1.78 -17.06
N HIS A 239 -6.71 -1.26 -16.30
CA HIS A 239 -5.30 -1.22 -16.67
C HIS A 239 -4.94 -0.40 -17.92
N ALA A 240 -5.88 0.41 -18.45
CA ALA A 240 -5.54 1.43 -19.41
C ALA A 240 -4.53 2.42 -18.82
N ARG A 241 -3.77 3.06 -19.72
CA ARG A 241 -2.80 4.08 -19.36
C ARG A 241 -3.22 5.41 -19.97
N TYR A 242 -3.15 6.47 -19.19
CA TYR A 242 -3.52 7.82 -19.59
C TYR A 242 -2.33 8.78 -19.47
N ASP A 243 -2.44 9.93 -20.12
CA ASP A 243 -1.52 11.04 -19.86
C ASP A 243 -1.54 11.37 -18.36
N ARG A 244 -0.39 11.57 -17.74
CA ARG A 244 -0.26 11.91 -16.31
C ARG A 244 -1.00 13.21 -15.94
N ARG A 245 -1.19 14.09 -16.92
CA ARG A 245 -1.90 15.37 -16.79
C ARG A 245 -3.42 15.24 -16.65
N VAL A 246 -3.97 14.02 -16.68
CA VAL A 246 -5.41 13.81 -16.39
C VAL A 246 -5.77 14.08 -14.93
N PHE A 247 -4.80 14.03 -14.01
CA PHE A 247 -5.05 14.42 -12.62
C PHE A 247 -5.06 15.95 -12.51
N ARG A 248 -6.08 16.49 -11.83
CA ARG A 248 -6.28 17.94 -11.66
C ARG A 248 -5.11 18.64 -10.94
N ASP A 249 -4.41 17.91 -10.08
CA ASP A 249 -3.26 18.36 -9.29
C ASP A 249 -1.90 18.01 -9.90
N TYR A 250 -1.88 17.44 -11.10
CA TYR A 250 -0.62 17.20 -11.80
C TYR A 250 -0.07 18.54 -12.33
N GLY A 251 1.02 19.01 -11.76
CA GLY A 251 1.71 20.21 -12.20
C GLY A 251 2.65 20.79 -11.16
N GLY A 252 3.62 21.59 -11.60
CA GLY A 252 4.62 22.19 -10.71
C GLY A 252 6.00 21.55 -10.78
N PRO A 253 6.99 22.14 -10.09
CA PRO A 253 8.40 21.78 -10.22
C PRO A 253 8.75 20.38 -9.68
N ILE A 254 7.88 19.79 -8.84
CA ILE A 254 8.12 18.47 -8.26
C ILE A 254 7.87 17.33 -9.26
N PHE A 255 7.09 17.56 -10.32
CA PHE A 255 6.69 16.53 -11.28
C PHE A 255 7.70 16.45 -12.45
N ALA A 256 8.71 15.61 -12.31
CA ALA A 256 9.79 15.39 -13.29
C ALA A 256 9.62 14.11 -14.13
N GLN A 257 8.41 13.54 -14.16
CA GLN A 257 8.08 12.38 -15.00
C GLN A 257 8.06 12.78 -16.48
N ARG A 258 8.61 11.91 -17.33
CA ARG A 258 8.70 12.11 -18.78
C ARG A 258 7.89 11.06 -19.53
N THR A 259 8.07 9.80 -19.16
CA THR A 259 7.50 8.65 -19.87
C THR A 259 6.46 7.89 -19.06
N ALA A 260 6.40 8.12 -17.74
CA ALA A 260 5.41 7.48 -16.89
C ALA A 260 3.99 7.95 -17.25
N GLN A 261 3.05 6.99 -17.29
CA GLN A 261 1.64 7.21 -17.59
C GLN A 261 0.78 6.82 -16.39
N ALA A 262 -0.33 7.54 -16.18
CA ALA A 262 -1.29 7.25 -15.13
C ALA A 262 -2.00 5.92 -15.42
N LEU A 263 -2.09 5.03 -14.43
CA LEU A 263 -2.67 3.69 -14.56
C LEU A 263 -4.11 3.67 -14.05
N GLN A 264 -5.04 3.13 -14.85
CA GLN A 264 -6.40 2.85 -14.40
C GLN A 264 -6.41 1.76 -13.31
N GLN A 265 -6.72 2.15 -12.07
CA GLN A 265 -6.98 1.20 -10.99
C GLN A 265 -8.39 0.60 -11.13
N ASP A 266 -8.63 -0.57 -10.52
CA ASP A 266 -9.97 -1.18 -10.43
C ASP A 266 -10.81 -0.51 -9.34
N PHE A 267 -11.03 0.79 -9.51
CA PHE A 267 -11.88 1.59 -8.65
C PHE A 267 -13.20 1.79 -9.35
N ARG A 268 -14.29 1.41 -8.70
CA ARG A 268 -15.63 1.37 -9.28
C ARG A 268 -16.60 2.23 -8.49
N GLY A 269 -17.49 2.90 -9.21
CA GLY A 269 -18.56 3.70 -8.63
C GLY A 269 -19.67 2.83 -8.04
N VAL A 270 -20.75 3.49 -7.59
CA VAL A 270 -21.95 2.83 -7.04
C VAL A 270 -22.57 1.86 -8.05
N GLU A 271 -22.66 2.30 -9.31
CA GLU A 271 -23.20 1.52 -10.43
C GLU A 271 -22.27 0.38 -10.90
N GLY A 272 -21.05 0.29 -10.37
CA GLY A 272 -20.07 -0.74 -10.73
C GLY A 272 -19.18 -0.39 -11.92
N ASP A 273 -19.39 0.76 -12.57
CA ASP A 273 -18.53 1.28 -13.63
C ASP A 273 -17.18 1.76 -13.09
N LEU A 274 -16.13 1.68 -13.92
CA LEU A 274 -14.80 2.17 -13.57
C LEU A 274 -14.81 3.68 -13.38
N ILE A 275 -14.24 4.15 -12.27
CA ILE A 275 -13.99 5.56 -12.02
C ILE A 275 -12.68 5.92 -12.72
N PRO A 276 -12.66 6.83 -13.71
CA PRO A 276 -11.40 7.26 -14.32
C PRO A 276 -10.60 8.17 -13.37
N PRO A 277 -9.27 8.29 -13.56
CA PRO A 277 -8.40 9.05 -12.65
C PRO A 277 -8.81 10.51 -12.45
N TRP A 278 -9.30 11.18 -13.49
CA TRP A 278 -9.76 12.58 -13.41
C TRP A 278 -11.04 12.76 -12.58
N LYS A 279 -11.78 11.69 -12.27
CA LYS A 279 -12.98 11.70 -11.41
C LYS A 279 -12.68 11.22 -9.98
N TYR A 280 -11.46 10.78 -9.65
CA TYR A 280 -11.13 10.28 -8.30
C TYR A 280 -11.39 11.33 -7.23
N PHE A 281 -11.06 12.59 -7.52
CA PHE A 281 -11.24 13.71 -6.61
C PHE A 281 -12.69 13.87 -6.14
N ASP A 282 -13.64 13.88 -7.08
CA ASP A 282 -15.06 14.11 -6.78
C ASP A 282 -15.71 12.87 -6.18
N VAL A 283 -15.33 11.68 -6.66
CA VAL A 283 -15.99 10.42 -6.31
C VAL A 283 -15.43 9.79 -5.03
N LEU A 284 -14.12 9.91 -4.79
CA LEU A 284 -13.43 9.33 -3.62
C LEU A 284 -13.14 10.38 -2.54
N ARG A 285 -13.98 11.41 -2.47
CA ARG A 285 -13.90 12.48 -1.47
C ARG A 285 -14.17 11.97 -0.04
N PRO A 286 -13.78 12.72 1.00
CA PRO A 286 -14.06 12.34 2.38
C PRO A 286 -15.55 12.09 2.64
N GLY A 287 -15.84 11.14 3.53
CA GLY A 287 -17.20 10.68 3.83
C GLY A 287 -17.77 9.64 2.85
N THR A 288 -17.03 9.28 1.80
CA THR A 288 -17.45 8.26 0.83
C THR A 288 -17.33 6.88 1.47
N PHE A 289 -18.40 6.08 1.40
CA PHE A 289 -18.44 4.74 1.96
C PHE A 289 -18.01 3.71 0.91
N ILE A 290 -16.98 2.93 1.22
CA ILE A 290 -16.33 2.03 0.27
C ILE A 290 -16.20 0.59 0.80
N LEU A 291 -16.17 -0.35 -0.15
CA LEU A 291 -15.77 -1.75 0.04
C LEU A 291 -14.48 -2.00 -0.74
N LEU A 292 -13.54 -2.71 -0.13
CA LEU A 292 -12.20 -2.95 -0.65
C LEU A 292 -11.91 -4.44 -0.70
N ALA A 293 -11.22 -4.86 -1.75
CA ALA A 293 -10.50 -6.13 -1.78
C ALA A 293 -9.01 -5.84 -1.53
N LEU A 294 -8.44 -6.40 -0.48
CA LEU A 294 -7.10 -6.09 0.03
C LEU A 294 -6.20 -7.32 -0.06
N GLN A 295 -4.95 -7.12 -0.49
CA GLN A 295 -3.88 -8.10 -0.34
C GLN A 295 -2.91 -7.64 0.77
N PRO A 296 -2.88 -8.31 1.92
CA PRO A 296 -1.88 -8.03 2.94
C PRO A 296 -0.48 -8.38 2.45
N THR A 297 0.47 -7.48 2.69
CA THR A 297 1.86 -7.61 2.26
C THR A 297 2.78 -6.99 3.30
N VAL A 298 3.84 -7.70 3.67
CA VAL A 298 4.89 -7.20 4.57
C VAL A 298 6.14 -6.91 3.76
N TRP A 299 6.58 -5.65 3.80
CA TRP A 299 7.83 -5.21 3.20
C TRP A 299 8.90 -5.16 4.28
N VAL A 300 9.96 -5.93 4.09
CA VAL A 300 11.09 -5.96 5.01
C VAL A 300 12.27 -5.23 4.39
N THR A 301 12.84 -4.29 5.14
CA THR A 301 14.00 -3.50 4.73
C THR A 301 15.30 -4.15 5.21
N LYS A 302 16.43 -3.64 4.71
CA LYS A 302 17.77 -4.17 5.06
C LYS A 302 18.12 -3.98 6.53
N ASP A 303 17.66 -2.89 7.14
CA ASP A 303 17.81 -2.56 8.56
C ASP A 303 16.92 -3.42 9.47
N ARG A 304 16.24 -4.42 8.91
CA ARG A 304 15.35 -5.28 9.67
C ARG A 304 14.20 -4.48 10.31
N SER A 305 13.65 -3.51 9.57
CA SER A 305 12.33 -2.97 9.87
C SER A 305 11.30 -3.53 8.88
N GLY A 306 10.11 -3.82 9.39
CA GLY A 306 9.00 -4.36 8.61
C GLY A 306 7.88 -3.34 8.52
N THR A 307 7.27 -3.18 7.35
CA THR A 307 6.04 -2.40 7.24
C THR A 307 4.94 -3.26 6.64
N TYR A 308 3.83 -3.31 7.35
CA TYR A 308 2.64 -3.99 6.90
C TYR A 308 1.83 -3.06 5.99
N HIS A 309 1.56 -3.51 4.77
CA HIS A 309 0.74 -2.79 3.81
C HIS A 309 -0.49 -3.63 3.45
N LEU A 310 -1.65 -2.98 3.48
CA LEU A 310 -2.89 -3.51 2.92
C LEU A 310 -3.05 -2.96 1.51
N ILE A 311 -2.68 -3.76 0.51
CA ILE A 311 -2.68 -3.31 -0.89
C ILE A 311 -4.08 -3.47 -1.48
N VAL A 312 -4.71 -2.37 -1.86
CA VAL A 312 -6.00 -2.36 -2.55
C VAL A 312 -5.85 -2.98 -3.93
N LYS A 313 -6.58 -4.07 -4.17
CA LYS A 313 -6.73 -4.75 -5.46
C LYS A 313 -7.89 -4.21 -6.26
N SER A 314 -9.00 -3.99 -5.59
CA SER A 314 -10.17 -3.32 -6.15
C SER A 314 -10.88 -2.52 -5.05
N LEU A 315 -11.53 -1.43 -5.46
CA LEU A 315 -12.33 -0.56 -4.62
C LEU A 315 -13.71 -0.42 -5.27
N ARG A 316 -14.77 -0.55 -4.47
CA ARG A 316 -16.14 -0.25 -4.89
C ARG A 316 -16.73 0.80 -3.95
N VAL A 317 -17.24 1.89 -4.53
CA VAL A 317 -18.05 2.86 -3.80
C VAL A 317 -19.41 2.24 -3.54
N LEU A 318 -19.82 2.20 -2.28
CA LEU A 318 -21.15 1.74 -1.86
C LEU A 318 -22.12 2.91 -1.70
N ALA A 319 -21.63 4.06 -1.21
CA ALA A 319 -22.41 5.29 -1.14
C ALA A 319 -21.51 6.52 -1.29
N LEU A 320 -21.97 7.49 -2.09
CA LEU A 320 -21.28 8.77 -2.28
C LEU A 320 -21.45 9.65 -1.04
N SER A 321 -20.41 10.40 -0.70
CA SER A 321 -20.48 11.51 0.26
C SER A 321 -21.16 12.72 -0.37
N ASP A 322 -21.73 13.61 0.44
CA ASP A 322 -22.06 14.99 0.09
C ASP A 322 -21.14 16.02 0.78
N ALA A 323 -20.16 15.57 1.58
CA ALA A 323 -19.13 16.44 2.13
C ALA A 323 -18.32 17.13 1.02
N ALA A 324 -17.75 18.29 1.32
CA ALA A 324 -16.89 18.99 0.37
C ALA A 324 -15.68 18.13 0.00
N ALA A 325 -15.32 18.11 -1.29
CA ALA A 325 -14.06 17.52 -1.71
C ALA A 325 -12.91 18.44 -1.26
N GLU A 326 -11.88 17.86 -0.65
CA GLU A 326 -10.71 18.59 -0.17
C GLU A 326 -9.80 18.92 -1.34
N GLU A 327 -9.60 20.20 -1.67
CA GLU A 327 -8.77 20.60 -2.81
C GLU A 327 -7.36 20.00 -2.74
N PRO A 328 -6.85 19.49 -3.87
CA PRO A 328 -5.55 18.85 -3.86
C PRO A 328 -4.46 19.92 -3.80
N ILE A 329 -3.37 19.63 -3.09
CA ILE A 329 -2.26 20.56 -2.92
C ILE A 329 -1.52 20.69 -4.26
N VAL A 330 -1.63 21.84 -4.90
CA VAL A 330 -0.89 22.17 -6.13
C VAL A 330 0.40 22.86 -5.76
N PHE A 331 1.54 22.27 -6.13
CA PHE A 331 2.86 22.84 -5.83
C PHE A 331 3.22 23.90 -6.87
N ARG A 332 3.15 25.20 -6.53
CA ARG A 332 3.65 26.26 -7.40
C ARG A 332 5.08 26.62 -7.05
N LYS A 333 5.83 27.06 -8.05
CA LYS A 333 7.25 27.42 -7.91
C LYS A 333 7.46 28.61 -6.96
N ASP A 334 6.46 29.48 -6.85
CA ASP A 334 6.54 30.74 -6.10
C ASP A 334 5.94 30.64 -4.69
N ASP A 335 5.40 29.48 -4.30
CA ASP A 335 4.81 29.29 -2.98
C ASP A 335 5.92 29.06 -1.94
N GLU A 336 6.58 30.12 -1.47
CA GLU A 336 7.47 30.07 -0.30
C GLU A 336 6.72 29.61 0.98
N GLU A 337 5.38 29.69 1.01
CA GLU A 337 4.51 29.29 2.14
C GLU A 337 3.88 27.88 2.05
N ALA A 338 3.95 27.20 0.90
CA ALA A 338 3.59 25.78 0.78
C ALA A 338 4.31 24.81 1.75
N PRO A 339 5.50 25.08 2.32
CA PRO A 339 6.18 24.13 3.20
C PRO A 339 5.38 23.80 4.47
N LYS A 340 4.58 24.73 5.02
CA LYS A 340 3.90 24.52 6.31
C LYS A 340 2.81 23.44 6.25
N GLN A 341 1.96 23.48 5.21
CA GLN A 341 0.94 22.45 5.02
C GLN A 341 1.57 21.08 4.72
N GLN A 342 2.69 21.07 3.99
CA GLN A 342 3.41 19.83 3.77
C GLN A 342 4.10 19.35 5.03
N ASP A 343 4.64 20.23 5.89
CA ASP A 343 5.21 19.89 7.20
C ASP A 343 4.14 19.36 8.15
N ASP A 344 2.92 19.90 8.13
CA ASP A 344 1.79 19.38 8.91
C ASP A 344 1.32 18.03 8.37
N LEU A 345 1.18 17.89 7.05
CA LEU A 345 0.90 16.61 6.39
C LEU A 345 2.06 15.63 6.59
N LEU A 346 3.30 16.10 6.67
CA LEU A 346 4.50 15.30 6.95
C LEU A 346 4.58 14.93 8.40
N MET A 347 4.18 15.78 9.31
CA MET A 347 4.07 15.46 10.73
C MET A 347 2.92 14.48 10.92
N ALA A 348 1.84 14.57 10.14
CA ALA A 348 0.79 13.57 10.06
C ALA A 348 1.28 12.25 9.42
N LEU A 349 2.05 12.28 8.33
CA LEU A 349 2.64 11.12 7.64
C LEU A 349 3.81 10.49 8.43
N ARG A 350 4.54 11.29 9.23
CA ARG A 350 5.60 10.86 10.15
C ARG A 350 5.04 10.38 11.47
N SER A 351 3.94 10.95 11.97
CA SER A 351 3.18 10.40 13.11
C SER A 351 2.45 9.12 12.71
N LEU A 352 2.05 9.01 11.45
CA LEU A 352 1.67 7.78 10.76
C LEU A 352 2.82 6.75 10.69
N GLN A 353 4.06 7.18 10.93
CA GLN A 353 5.28 6.38 10.92
C GLN A 353 5.44 5.46 9.69
N LEU A 354 4.76 5.77 8.58
CA LEU A 354 4.86 5.02 7.35
C LEU A 354 6.26 5.21 6.77
N PRO A 355 6.94 4.15 6.30
CA PRO A 355 8.22 4.27 5.65
C PRO A 355 8.06 5.18 4.43
N VAL A 356 8.71 6.34 4.51
CA VAL A 356 8.91 7.22 3.38
C VAL A 356 9.95 6.58 2.48
N PHE A 357 9.51 5.98 1.37
CA PHE A 357 10.41 5.41 0.38
C PHE A 357 10.94 6.52 -0.52
N SER A 358 12.13 7.04 -0.21
CA SER A 358 12.99 7.57 -1.26
C SER A 358 13.72 6.39 -1.89
N ASP A 359 13.49 6.09 -3.17
CA ASP A 359 14.31 5.15 -3.93
C ASP A 359 15.73 5.75 -4.07
N LYS A 360 16.55 5.62 -3.02
CA LYS A 360 17.98 5.87 -3.14
C LYS A 360 18.52 4.80 -4.06
N LYS A 361 18.95 5.20 -5.26
CA LYS A 361 19.72 4.35 -6.17
C LYS A 361 20.84 3.69 -5.36
N VAL A 362 20.74 2.38 -5.18
CA VAL A 362 21.82 1.60 -4.60
C VAL A 362 22.92 1.53 -5.64
N ASP A 363 23.96 2.35 -5.50
CA ASP A 363 25.18 2.19 -6.28
C ASP A 363 25.73 0.78 -6.02
N HIS A 364 25.70 -0.05 -7.05
CA HIS A 364 26.32 -1.38 -7.03
C HIS A 364 27.82 -1.22 -7.20
N GLY A 365 28.49 -0.71 -6.15
CA GLY A 365 29.93 -0.81 -6.01
C GLY A 365 30.33 -2.28 -5.90
N ARG A 366 30.91 -2.83 -6.97
CA ARG A 366 31.57 -4.14 -6.97
C ARG A 366 32.68 -4.14 -5.91
N SER A 367 32.46 -4.78 -4.78
CA SER A 367 33.54 -5.22 -3.89
C SER A 367 33.90 -6.65 -4.26
N SER A 368 35.12 -6.82 -4.77
CA SER A 368 35.77 -8.11 -4.97
C SER A 368 36.30 -8.62 -3.64
N LEU A 369 35.73 -9.72 -3.13
CA LEU A 369 36.32 -10.48 -2.03
C LEU A 369 36.78 -11.84 -2.56
N SER A 370 38.07 -12.10 -2.37
CA SER A 370 38.77 -13.35 -2.65
C SER A 370 38.39 -14.44 -1.63
N PRO A 371 38.50 -15.74 -1.98
CA PRO A 371 38.13 -16.83 -1.08
C PRO A 371 39.26 -17.16 -0.09
N LEU A 372 38.91 -17.33 1.19
CA LEU A 372 39.76 -17.96 2.20
C LEU A 372 39.36 -19.44 2.35
N SER A 373 40.37 -20.29 2.31
CA SER A 373 40.36 -21.74 2.51
C SER A 373 40.20 -22.15 3.98
N PRO A 374 39.82 -23.42 4.28
CA PRO A 374 39.54 -23.88 5.63
C PRO A 374 40.76 -24.50 6.34
N SER A 375 40.82 -24.38 7.67
CA SER A 375 41.70 -25.17 8.53
C SER A 375 40.96 -25.50 9.84
N VAL A 376 40.68 -26.79 10.10
CA VAL A 376 41.37 -27.72 11.02
C VAL A 376 40.77 -27.72 12.44
N ASP A 377 40.19 -28.88 12.77
CA ASP A 377 40.15 -29.66 14.00
C ASP A 377 40.20 -28.99 15.38
N THR A 378 39.26 -29.41 16.23
CA THR A 378 39.57 -29.77 17.62
C THR A 378 38.55 -30.80 18.14
N ASP A 379 39.06 -31.99 18.42
CA ASP A 379 38.47 -32.98 19.33
C ASP A 379 38.56 -32.48 20.77
N VAL A 380 37.47 -32.57 21.53
CA VAL A 380 37.54 -32.56 23.01
C VAL A 380 36.56 -33.61 23.55
N ALA A 381 37.14 -34.52 24.33
CA ALA A 381 36.50 -35.60 25.06
C ALA A 381 35.53 -35.11 26.15
N MET A 382 34.49 -35.88 26.40
CA MET A 382 33.58 -35.77 27.55
C MET A 382 33.57 -37.11 28.27
N ASP A 383 34.19 -37.15 29.45
CA ASP A 383 34.00 -38.20 30.46
C ASP A 383 33.05 -37.69 31.55
N ASP A 384 32.12 -38.59 31.90
CA ASP A 384 31.47 -38.86 33.19
C ASP A 384 30.99 -37.74 34.12
N LEU A 385 29.67 -37.76 34.40
CA LEU A 385 29.16 -37.79 35.78
C LEU A 385 27.69 -38.24 35.88
N GLU A 386 27.44 -38.92 37.00
CA GLU A 386 26.35 -39.83 37.33
C GLU A 386 24.96 -39.21 37.61
N GLN A 387 23.95 -40.07 37.39
CA GLN A 387 22.70 -40.32 38.12
C GLN A 387 22.19 -39.28 39.14
N VAL A 388 20.90 -38.89 39.02
CA VAL A 388 19.85 -39.03 40.09
C VAL A 388 18.45 -38.95 39.47
N GLY A 389 17.55 -39.88 39.84
CA GLY A 389 16.15 -39.51 40.17
C GLY A 389 15.03 -39.93 39.20
N ALA A 390 14.59 -41.18 39.28
CA ALA A 390 13.31 -41.62 38.73
C ALA A 390 12.14 -41.15 39.61
N GLY A 391 11.27 -40.27 39.07
CA GLY A 391 10.01 -39.85 39.67
C GLY A 391 8.82 -40.35 38.84
N GLN A 392 8.05 -41.29 39.39
CA GLN A 392 6.82 -41.82 38.82
C GLN A 392 5.68 -40.78 38.90
N GLY A 393 5.12 -40.40 37.75
CA GLY A 393 3.90 -39.59 37.63
C GLY A 393 2.71 -40.42 37.12
N LYS A 394 1.66 -40.52 37.95
CA LYS A 394 0.43 -41.29 37.74
C LYS A 394 -0.37 -40.81 36.51
N ALA A 395 -0.84 -41.76 35.71
CA ALA A 395 -1.84 -41.54 34.66
C ALA A 395 -3.25 -41.51 35.27
N GLU A 396 -3.98 -40.41 35.05
CA GLU A 396 -5.38 -40.25 35.45
C GLU A 396 -6.35 -40.85 34.41
N ASN A 397 -7.25 -41.69 34.93
CA ASN A 397 -8.38 -42.31 34.26
C ASN A 397 -9.37 -41.28 33.70
N ARG A 398 -9.64 -41.31 32.38
CA ARG A 398 -10.83 -40.69 31.79
C ARG A 398 -11.88 -41.76 31.47
N GLN A 399 -13.03 -41.68 32.15
CA GLN A 399 -14.22 -42.50 31.87
C GLN A 399 -14.92 -42.10 30.55
N PRO A 400 -15.58 -43.04 29.85
CA PRO A 400 -16.33 -42.76 28.62
C PRO A 400 -17.74 -42.21 28.88
N ARG A 401 -18.10 -41.15 28.13
CA ARG A 401 -19.45 -40.56 28.09
C ARG A 401 -20.45 -41.52 27.43
N LYS A 402 -21.54 -41.82 28.13
CA LYS A 402 -22.74 -42.51 27.62
C LYS A 402 -23.49 -41.65 26.60
N LYS A 403 -23.85 -42.26 25.47
CA LYS A 403 -24.86 -41.77 24.52
C LYS A 403 -26.24 -41.87 25.18
N ILE A 404 -27.01 -40.78 25.16
CA ILE A 404 -28.46 -40.82 25.37
C ILE A 404 -29.11 -40.51 24.03
N ARG A 405 -29.84 -41.50 23.51
CA ARG A 405 -30.89 -41.35 22.51
C ARG A 405 -32.19 -41.01 23.25
N LYS A 406 -32.87 -39.96 22.83
CA LYS A 406 -34.30 -39.97 22.48
C LYS A 406 -34.60 -38.75 21.64
#